data_AF-A0A3B9L466-F1
#
_entry.id   AF-A0A3B9L466-F1
#
_cell.length_a   1.000
_cell.length_b   1.000
_cell.length_c   1.000
_cell.angle_alpha   90.00
_cell.angle_beta   90.00
_cell.angle_gamma   90.00
#
_symmetry.space_group_name_H-M   'P 1'
#
loop_
_entity.id
_entity.type
_entity.pdbx_description
1 polymer ?
#
loop_
_entity_poly.entity_id
_entity_poly.type
_entity_poly.pdbx_seq_one_letter_code
_entity_poly.pdbx_strand_id
1 'polypeptide(L)'
;MNLNDRMIQFRLASRNLYNTFFYTASRDEAVDAEERYSNVLEALFLNMVSYPEKLQEVSYYETQSSIEVLLKNEPHRIYFVDVETNQGNWETFKISKNNMLRLSFKYFFDWDDLAIKDNRYVRGIIISFPENEELVGKAALIEANDAIFQKA
;
A
#
# COMPACT_ATOMS: atom_id res chain seq x y z
N MET A 1 -18.76 1.30 8.24
CA MET A 1 -17.61 1.48 7.32
C MET A 1 -16.91 0.14 7.24
N ASN A 2 -16.77 -0.43 6.04
CA ASN A 2 -16.05 -1.69 5.87
C ASN A 2 -14.53 -1.43 5.83
N LEU A 3 -13.72 -2.50 5.82
CA LEU A 3 -12.26 -2.38 5.78
C LEU A 3 -11.77 -1.59 4.55
N ASN A 4 -12.35 -1.83 3.37
CA ASN A 4 -11.98 -1.11 2.15
C ASN A 4 -12.13 0.41 2.30
N ASP A 5 -13.28 0.85 2.81
CA ASP A 5 -13.55 2.26 3.07
C ASP A 5 -12.57 2.84 4.10
N ARG A 6 -12.24 2.07 5.16
CA ARG A 6 -11.26 2.49 6.17
C ARG A 6 -9.87 2.67 5.58
N MET A 7 -9.42 1.76 4.73
CA MET A 7 -8.13 1.84 4.06
C MET A 7 -8.06 3.08 3.14
N ILE A 8 -9.14 3.36 2.42
CA ILE A 8 -9.25 4.57 1.60
C ILE A 8 -9.21 5.83 2.46
N GLN A 9 -9.98 5.89 3.55
CA GLN A 9 -9.99 7.05 4.45
C GLN A 9 -8.64 7.24 5.15
N PHE A 10 -8.01 6.16 5.59
CA PHE A 10 -6.67 6.20 6.17
C PHE A 10 -5.65 6.75 5.16
N ARG A 11 -5.65 6.27 3.91
CA ARG A 11 -4.78 6.77 2.84
C ARG A 11 -4.93 8.27 2.62
N LEU A 12 -6.17 8.77 2.60
CA LEU A 12 -6.47 10.19 2.39
C LEU A 12 -6.06 11.04 3.60
N ALA A 13 -6.35 10.56 4.80
CA ALA A 13 -6.01 11.24 6.05
C ALA A 13 -4.49 11.33 6.24
N SER A 14 -3.77 10.23 6.02
CA SER A 14 -2.31 10.17 6.14
C SER A 14 -1.66 11.13 5.15
N ARG A 15 -2.05 11.06 3.87
CA ARG A 15 -1.61 11.98 2.81
C ARG A 15 -1.83 13.44 3.20
N ASN A 16 -3.04 13.79 3.63
CA ASN A 16 -3.37 15.17 3.98
C ASN A 16 -2.53 15.66 5.16
N LEU A 17 -2.36 14.81 6.18
CA LEU A 17 -1.61 15.14 7.38
C LEU A 17 -0.13 15.41 7.04
N TYR A 18 0.51 14.55 6.23
CA TYR A 18 1.88 14.79 5.78
C TYR A 18 2.00 16.10 4.99
N ASN A 19 1.21 16.24 3.94
CA ASN A 19 1.31 17.37 3.01
C ASN A 19 1.02 18.73 3.67
N THR A 20 0.24 18.74 4.75
CA THR A 20 -0.14 19.98 5.44
C THR A 20 0.83 20.34 6.56
N PHE A 21 1.35 19.35 7.29
CA PHE A 21 2.05 19.59 8.57
C PHE A 21 3.50 19.13 8.59
N PHE A 22 3.92 18.25 7.68
CA PHE A 22 5.25 17.63 7.68
C PHE A 22 6.05 17.95 6.42
N TYR A 23 5.38 18.23 5.29
CA TYR A 23 6.05 18.60 4.06
C TYR A 23 6.93 19.85 4.24
N THR A 24 8.16 19.75 3.74
CA THR A 24 9.14 20.84 3.66
C THR A 24 9.85 20.77 2.33
N ALA A 25 10.18 21.93 1.76
CA ALA A 25 10.97 22.03 0.54
C ALA A 25 12.47 21.79 0.79
N SER A 26 12.91 21.79 2.05
CA SER A 26 14.30 21.53 2.44
C SER A 26 14.55 20.03 2.54
N ARG A 27 15.50 19.51 1.76
CA ARG A 27 15.87 18.08 1.80
C ARG A 27 16.39 17.64 3.16
N ASP A 28 17.16 18.50 3.83
CA ASP A 28 17.76 18.17 5.12
C ASP A 28 16.68 18.05 6.21
N GLU A 29 15.67 18.92 6.18
CA GLU A 29 14.54 18.87 7.13
C GLU A 29 13.54 17.76 6.81
N ALA A 30 13.49 17.30 5.55
CA ALA A 30 12.54 16.29 5.11
C ALA A 30 12.79 14.92 5.78
N VAL A 31 14.05 14.58 6.06
CA VAL A 31 14.39 13.34 6.77
C VAL A 31 13.81 13.35 8.20
N ASP A 32 14.05 14.43 8.95
CA ASP A 32 13.49 14.59 10.30
C ASP A 32 11.94 14.64 10.28
N ALA A 33 11.36 15.21 9.22
CA ALA A 33 9.92 15.24 9.03
C ALA A 33 9.33 13.84 8.81
N GLU A 34 9.98 13.00 7.99
CA GLU A 34 9.59 11.61 7.75
C GLU A 34 9.65 10.77 9.03
N GLU A 35 10.71 10.90 9.83
CA GLU A 35 10.83 10.19 11.11
C GLU A 35 9.70 10.56 12.08
N ARG A 36 9.40 11.85 12.22
CA ARG A 36 8.28 12.30 13.07
C ARG A 36 6.94 11.84 12.53
N TYR A 37 6.76 11.90 11.21
CA TYR A 37 5.52 11.50 10.56
C TYR A 37 5.28 9.99 10.69
N SER A 38 6.31 9.16 10.57
CA SER A 38 6.25 7.71 10.76
C SER A 38 5.57 7.31 12.07
N ASN A 39 5.91 7.98 13.18
CA ASN A 39 5.27 7.76 14.48
C ASN A 39 3.78 8.13 14.49
N VAL A 40 3.39 9.20 13.79
CA VAL A 40 1.99 9.61 13.67
C VAL A 40 1.22 8.65 12.77
N LEU A 41 1.86 8.18 11.70
CA LEU A 41 1.30 7.27 10.72
C LEU A 41 0.95 5.91 11.33
N GLU A 42 1.83 5.39 12.18
CA GLU A 42 1.60 4.20 13.01
C GLU A 42 0.31 4.34 13.84
N ALA A 43 0.23 5.40 14.64
CA ALA A 43 -0.93 5.66 15.49
C ALA A 43 -2.21 5.84 14.66
N LEU A 44 -2.12 6.51 13.51
CA LEU A 44 -3.24 6.72 12.60
C LEU A 44 -3.75 5.39 12.03
N PHE A 45 -2.86 4.50 11.61
CA PHE A 45 -3.21 3.19 11.07
C PHE A 45 -3.90 2.32 12.14
N LEU A 46 -3.32 2.24 13.34
CA LEU A 46 -3.89 1.48 14.45
C LEU A 46 -5.32 1.94 14.77
N ASN A 47 -5.54 3.24 14.88
CA ASN A 47 -6.84 3.78 15.30
C ASN A 47 -7.89 3.82 14.18
N MET A 48 -7.49 4.02 12.92
CA MET A 48 -8.45 4.10 11.80
C MET A 48 -8.78 2.73 11.20
N VAL A 49 -7.82 1.80 11.25
CA VAL A 49 -7.89 0.50 10.56
C VAL A 49 -7.83 -0.65 11.55
N SER A 50 -6.71 -0.84 12.25
CA SER A 50 -6.46 -2.09 13.00
C SER A 50 -7.44 -2.32 14.14
N TYR A 51 -7.62 -1.36 15.05
CA TYR A 51 -8.54 -1.52 16.19
C TYR A 51 -10.00 -1.65 15.77
N PRO A 52 -10.54 -0.81 14.86
CA PRO A 52 -11.93 -0.94 14.44
C PRO A 52 -12.22 -2.26 13.73
N GLU A 53 -11.24 -2.79 12.99
CA GLU A 53 -11.39 -4.05 12.26
C GLU A 53 -10.90 -5.28 13.06
N LYS A 54 -10.44 -5.08 14.30
CA LYS A 54 -9.91 -6.13 15.20
C LYS A 54 -8.80 -6.95 14.55
N LEU A 55 -7.90 -6.28 13.83
CA LEU A 55 -6.75 -6.89 13.18
C LEU A 55 -5.65 -7.11 14.21
N GLN A 56 -4.72 -8.01 13.89
CA GLN A 56 -3.49 -8.15 14.66
C GLN A 56 -2.72 -6.82 14.68
N GLU A 57 -2.25 -6.40 15.85
CA GLU A 57 -1.37 -5.26 15.98
C GLU A 57 -0.01 -5.60 15.35
N VAL A 58 0.34 -4.86 14.30
CA VAL A 58 1.64 -4.91 13.62
C VAL A 58 2.04 -3.47 13.33
N SER A 59 3.34 -3.22 13.27
CA SER A 59 3.84 -1.92 12.84
C SER A 59 3.41 -1.60 11.40
N TYR A 60 3.15 -0.34 11.09
CA TYR A 60 2.60 0.08 9.80
C TYR A 60 3.48 -0.31 8.61
N TYR A 61 4.81 -0.31 8.77
CA TYR A 61 5.73 -0.71 7.70
C TYR A 61 5.94 -2.23 7.60
N GLU A 62 5.37 -3.01 8.53
CA GLU A 62 5.37 -4.47 8.49
C GLU A 62 4.20 -5.01 7.66
N THR A 63 4.28 -6.27 7.25
CA THR A 63 3.20 -6.91 6.51
C THR A 63 2.02 -7.20 7.43
N GLN A 64 0.84 -6.67 7.08
CA GLN A 64 -0.43 -6.99 7.71
C GLN A 64 -1.11 -8.14 6.97
N SER A 65 -0.86 -9.36 7.43
CA SER A 65 -1.41 -10.60 6.85
C SER A 65 -2.93 -10.70 6.92
N SER A 66 -3.57 -9.94 7.82
CA SER A 66 -5.04 -9.93 7.95
C SER A 66 -5.74 -9.07 6.90
N ILE A 67 -5.00 -8.34 6.07
CA ILE A 67 -5.53 -7.51 4.98
C ILE A 67 -5.05 -8.07 3.65
N GLU A 68 -5.99 -8.62 2.88
CA GLU A 68 -5.77 -9.00 1.49
C GLU A 68 -6.07 -7.82 0.57
N VAL A 69 -5.22 -7.64 -0.43
CA VAL A 69 -5.33 -6.62 -1.46
C VAL A 69 -5.60 -7.31 -2.79
N LEU A 70 -6.69 -6.90 -3.44
CA LEU A 70 -7.15 -7.40 -4.73
C LEU A 70 -7.18 -6.25 -5.74
N LEU A 71 -7.15 -6.58 -7.02
CA LEU A 71 -7.48 -5.63 -8.08
C LEU A 71 -9.00 -5.51 -8.23
N LYS A 72 -9.49 -4.32 -8.56
CA LYS A 72 -10.90 -4.11 -8.92
C LYS A 72 -11.28 -4.99 -10.10
N ASN A 73 -12.50 -5.54 -10.08
CA ASN A 73 -13.00 -6.30 -11.22
C ASN A 73 -13.74 -5.36 -12.19
N GLU A 74 -13.01 -4.77 -13.14
CA GLU A 74 -13.57 -3.86 -14.15
C GLU A 74 -13.48 -4.49 -15.56
N PRO A 75 -14.61 -4.70 -16.26
CA PRO A 75 -14.67 -5.51 -17.47
C PRO A 75 -13.76 -5.13 -18.66
N HIS A 76 -13.20 -3.93 -18.67
CA HIS A 76 -12.37 -3.43 -19.77
C HIS A 76 -11.05 -2.84 -19.30
N ARG A 77 -10.73 -2.99 -18.02
CA ARG A 77 -9.51 -2.42 -17.45
C ARG A 77 -8.36 -3.38 -17.59
N ILE A 78 -7.22 -2.83 -18.01
CA ILE A 78 -5.93 -3.50 -17.98
C ILE A 78 -5.20 -2.94 -16.78
N TYR A 79 -4.71 -3.83 -15.91
CA TYR A 79 -3.91 -3.43 -14.77
C TYR A 79 -2.43 -3.68 -15.05
N PHE A 80 -1.59 -2.86 -14.43
CA PHE A 80 -0.15 -3.00 -14.42
C PHE A 80 0.30 -3.12 -12.97
N VAL A 81 1.19 -4.07 -12.72
CA VAL A 81 1.71 -4.36 -11.38
C VAL A 81 3.22 -4.41 -11.48
N ASP A 82 3.89 -3.58 -10.69
CA ASP A 82 5.35 -3.62 -10.60
C ASP A 82 5.72 -4.64 -9.54
N VAL A 83 6.56 -5.61 -9.88
CA VAL A 83 7.00 -6.68 -8.98
C VAL A 83 8.51 -6.62 -8.82
N GLU A 84 8.98 -6.71 -7.58
CA GLU A 84 10.40 -6.79 -7.26
C GLU A 84 10.92 -8.20 -7.55
N THR A 85 11.51 -8.41 -8.73
CA THR A 85 11.98 -9.74 -9.16
C THR A 85 13.28 -10.11 -8.44
N ASN A 86 14.16 -9.13 -8.24
CA ASN A 86 15.40 -9.22 -7.47
C ASN A 86 15.60 -7.96 -6.61
N GLN A 87 16.49 -7.99 -5.62
CA GLN A 87 16.72 -6.86 -4.70
C GLN A 87 16.93 -5.54 -5.47
N GLY A 88 15.95 -4.63 -5.37
CA GLY A 88 15.95 -3.33 -6.05
C GLY A 88 15.61 -3.33 -7.54
N ASN A 89 15.39 -4.49 -8.18
CA ASN A 89 15.00 -4.60 -9.58
C ASN A 89 13.50 -4.85 -9.68
N TRP A 90 12.81 -3.96 -10.40
CA TRP A 90 11.37 -3.98 -10.58
C TRP A 90 11.02 -4.24 -12.04
N GLU A 91 10.05 -5.12 -12.27
CA GLU A 91 9.51 -5.43 -13.58
C GLU A 91 8.00 -5.22 -13.60
N THR A 92 7.47 -4.66 -14.68
CA THR A 92 6.05 -4.37 -14.84
C THR A 92 5.33 -5.52 -15.52
N PHE A 93 4.33 -6.08 -14.86
CA PHE A 93 3.49 -7.16 -15.37
C PHE A 93 2.12 -6.62 -15.76
N LYS A 94 1.65 -7.02 -16.95
CA LYS A 94 0.30 -6.73 -17.40
C LYS A 94 -0.65 -7.81 -16.88
N ILE A 95 -1.65 -7.40 -16.11
CA ILE A 95 -2.59 -8.30 -15.47
C ILE A 95 -3.90 -8.36 -16.27
N SER A 96 -4.33 -9.58 -16.58
CA SER A 96 -5.55 -9.85 -17.33
C SER A 96 -6.81 -9.85 -16.45
N LYS A 97 -7.98 -9.66 -17.07
CA LYS A 97 -9.30 -9.48 -16.44
C LYS A 97 -9.74 -10.62 -15.49
N ASN A 98 -9.13 -11.80 -15.59
CA ASN A 98 -9.48 -12.97 -14.78
C ASN A 98 -8.39 -13.32 -13.74
N ASN A 99 -7.43 -12.44 -13.52
CA ASN A 99 -6.30 -12.76 -12.67
C ASN A 99 -6.69 -12.70 -11.19
N MET A 100 -6.40 -13.80 -10.50
CA MET A 100 -6.57 -14.00 -9.06
C MET A 100 -5.34 -13.52 -8.28
N LEU A 101 -4.72 -12.42 -8.73
CA LEU A 101 -3.60 -11.81 -8.05
C LEU A 101 -4.08 -11.32 -6.68
N ARG A 102 -3.42 -11.81 -5.65
CA ARG A 102 -3.71 -11.51 -4.26
C ARG A 102 -2.42 -11.10 -3.58
N LEU A 103 -2.48 -9.99 -2.85
CA LEU A 103 -1.37 -9.51 -2.06
C LEU A 103 -1.77 -9.46 -0.59
N SER A 104 -0.83 -9.70 0.31
CA SER A 104 -0.94 -9.23 1.69
C SER A 104 -0.50 -7.77 1.75
N PHE A 105 -1.30 -6.90 2.39
CA PHE A 105 -0.98 -5.48 2.53
C PHE A 105 0.30 -5.28 3.34
N LYS A 106 1.13 -4.32 2.91
CA LYS A 106 2.27 -3.84 3.69
C LYS A 106 2.05 -2.37 4.07
N TYR A 107 2.14 -1.46 3.12
CA TYR A 107 1.92 -0.02 3.35
C TYR A 107 1.60 0.71 2.04
N PHE A 108 1.08 1.93 2.12
CA PHE A 108 0.98 2.83 0.96
C PHE A 108 2.34 3.46 0.63
N PHE A 109 2.69 3.48 -0.66
CA PHE A 109 4.02 3.83 -1.15
C PHE A 109 3.97 4.89 -2.25
N ASP A 110 4.99 5.74 -2.26
CA ASP A 110 5.33 6.68 -3.32
C ASP A 110 6.80 6.47 -3.72
N TRP A 111 7.13 6.63 -5.01
CA TRP A 111 8.51 6.50 -5.48
C TRP A 111 9.40 7.67 -5.07
N ASP A 112 8.81 8.84 -4.84
CA ASP A 112 9.51 10.03 -4.37
C ASP A 112 9.12 10.30 -2.92
N ASP A 113 9.93 9.79 -2.00
CA ASP A 113 9.64 9.90 -0.58
C ASP A 113 9.76 11.33 -0.04
N LEU A 114 10.51 12.23 -0.69
CA LEU A 114 10.74 13.60 -0.20
C LEU A 114 9.80 14.64 -0.81
N ALA A 115 8.94 14.22 -1.74
CA ALA A 115 7.95 15.08 -2.36
C ALA A 115 6.65 15.15 -1.54
N ILE A 116 5.69 15.90 -2.09
CA ILE A 116 4.29 15.82 -1.69
C ILE A 116 3.85 14.36 -1.82
N LYS A 117 3.30 13.79 -0.74
CA LYS A 117 2.79 12.42 -0.76
C LYS A 117 1.51 12.34 -1.57
N ASP A 118 1.40 11.29 -2.36
CA ASP A 118 0.18 10.92 -3.07
C ASP A 118 -0.38 9.58 -2.60
N ASN A 119 0.44 8.77 -1.91
CA ASN A 119 0.16 7.39 -1.56
C ASN A 119 -0.38 6.66 -2.80
N ARG A 120 0.34 6.81 -3.91
CA ARG A 120 -0.10 6.40 -5.24
C ARG A 120 -0.22 4.89 -5.35
N TYR A 121 0.68 4.17 -4.69
CA TYR A 121 0.74 2.72 -4.75
C TYR A 121 0.40 2.08 -3.41
N VAL A 122 -0.06 0.84 -3.49
CA VAL A 122 -0.10 -0.10 -2.36
C VAL A 122 1.07 -1.05 -2.54
N ARG A 123 1.97 -1.08 -1.57
CA ARG A 123 2.98 -2.14 -1.47
C ARG A 123 2.39 -3.32 -0.72
N GLY A 124 2.55 -4.50 -1.30
CA GLY A 124 2.15 -5.76 -0.69
C GLY A 124 3.11 -6.89 -1.00
N ILE A 125 2.88 -8.05 -0.37
CA ILE A 125 3.59 -9.30 -0.66
C ILE A 125 2.66 -10.21 -1.45
N ILE A 126 3.12 -10.73 -2.58
CA ILE A 126 2.32 -11.63 -3.41
C ILE A 126 2.06 -12.93 -2.63
N ILE A 127 0.78 -13.24 -2.38
CA ILE A 127 0.37 -14.51 -1.76
C ILE A 127 -0.21 -15.50 -2.77
N SER A 128 -0.68 -15.02 -3.92
CA SER A 128 -1.13 -15.85 -5.04
C SER A 128 -1.05 -15.07 -6.33
N PHE A 129 -0.41 -15.66 -7.35
CA PHE A 129 -0.34 -15.11 -8.71
C PHE A 129 -0.30 -16.26 -9.72
N PRO A 130 -1.45 -16.84 -10.12
CA PRO A 130 -1.47 -18.07 -10.91
C PRO A 130 -0.78 -17.99 -12.29
N GLU A 131 -0.71 -16.80 -12.89
CA GLU A 131 -0.02 -16.62 -14.18
C GLU A 131 1.52 -16.59 -14.03
N ASN A 132 2.05 -16.36 -12.82
CA ASN A 132 3.48 -16.22 -12.52
C ASN A 132 3.76 -16.70 -11.08
N GLU A 133 3.62 -18.01 -10.81
CA GLU A 133 3.71 -18.60 -9.46
C GLU A 133 5.09 -18.39 -8.80
N GLU A 134 6.15 -18.27 -9.60
CA GLU A 134 7.52 -17.99 -9.15
C GLU A 134 7.69 -16.63 -8.46
N LEU A 135 6.71 -15.72 -8.63
CA LEU A 135 6.70 -14.40 -8.01
C LEU A 135 6.01 -14.39 -6.63
N VAL A 136 5.43 -15.51 -6.19
CA VAL A 136 4.86 -15.61 -4.83
C VAL A 136 5.94 -15.36 -3.78
N GLY A 137 5.61 -14.52 -2.80
CA GLY A 137 6.52 -14.04 -1.76
C GLY A 137 7.31 -12.78 -2.14
N LYS A 138 7.25 -12.31 -3.40
CA LYS A 138 7.88 -11.06 -3.82
C LYS A 138 7.03 -9.84 -3.46
N ALA A 139 7.69 -8.69 -3.35
CA ALA A 139 6.99 -7.42 -3.17
C ALA A 139 6.36 -6.98 -4.49
N ALA A 140 5.16 -6.40 -4.41
CA ALA A 140 4.45 -5.86 -5.55
C ALA A 140 3.86 -4.48 -5.22
N LEU A 141 3.73 -3.66 -6.26
CA LEU A 141 3.08 -2.35 -6.23
C LEU A 141 1.88 -2.39 -7.17
N ILE A 142 0.72 -2.02 -6.64
CA ILE A 142 -0.50 -1.77 -7.43
C ILE A 142 -0.94 -0.34 -7.21
N GLU A 143 -1.56 0.30 -8.21
CA GLU A 143 -2.14 1.61 -7.99
C GLU A 143 -3.22 1.54 -6.90
N ALA A 144 -3.16 2.44 -5.94
CA ALA A 144 -4.07 2.44 -4.79
C ALA A 144 -5.53 2.71 -5.20
N ASN A 145 -5.75 3.32 -6.36
CA ASN A 145 -7.09 3.49 -6.93
C ASN A 145 -7.65 2.21 -7.56
N ASP A 146 -6.79 1.23 -7.82
CA ASP A 146 -7.14 -0.05 -8.45
C ASP A 146 -7.24 -1.18 -7.43
N ALA A 147 -6.83 -0.89 -6.19
CA ALA A 147 -6.89 -1.77 -5.05
C ALA A 147 -8.31 -1.88 -4.46
N ILE A 148 -8.64 -3.08 -4.00
CA ILE A 148 -9.72 -3.39 -3.04
C ILE A 148 -9.08 -4.05 -1.83
N PHE A 149 -9.48 -3.65 -0.63
CA PHE A 149 -9.00 -4.23 0.62
C PHE A 149 -10.09 -5.05 1.30
N GLN A 150 -9.77 -6.29 1.66
CA GLN A 150 -10.66 -7.17 2.41
C GLN A 150 -9.91 -7.91 3.51
N LYS A 151 -10.67 -8.46 4.46
CA LYS A 151 -10.07 -9.33 5.48
C LYS A 151 -9.69 -10.64 4.80
N ALA A 152 -8.49 -11.13 5.10
CA ALA A 152 -8.03 -12.44 4.68
C ALA A 152 -8.84 -13.57 5.34
#